data_AF-E1JZ46-F1
#
_entry.id   AF-E1JZ46-F1
#
_cell.length_a   1.000
_cell.length_b   1.000
_cell.length_c   1.000
_cell.angle_alpha   90.00
_cell.angle_beta   90.00
_cell.angle_gamma   90.00
#
_symmetry.space_group_name_H-M   'P 1'
#
loop_
_entity.id
_entity.type
_entity.pdbx_description
1 polymer ?
#
loop_
_entity_poly.entity_id
_entity_poly.type
_entity_poly.pdbx_seq_one_letter_code
_entity_poly.pdbx_strand_id
1 'polypeptide(L)'
;MEQVLLKLARQLRAFDEASLMALWDKYAEAVSHFEPSQRWEESVLVLAMIQGMRFKNQLFNHHWAEGRQPGHQPAPATAETAPSVAAPGAPAATPQAETTPAAKPRRGKVLEFRPKDAGES
;
A
#
# COMPACT_ATOMS: atom_id res chain seq x y z
N MET A 1 18.96 -8.81 -27.76
CA MET A 1 17.74 -9.07 -26.95
C MET A 1 17.74 -8.25 -25.65
N GLU A 2 18.81 -8.30 -24.86
CA GLU A 2 18.96 -7.49 -23.62
C GLU A 2 18.64 -6.00 -23.78
N GLN A 3 19.13 -5.36 -24.84
CA GLN A 3 18.87 -3.94 -25.11
C GLN A 3 17.39 -3.60 -25.30
N VAL A 4 16.58 -4.55 -25.78
CA VAL A 4 15.12 -4.38 -25.93
C VAL A 4 14.47 -4.44 -24.55
N LEU A 5 14.85 -5.41 -23.72
CA LEU A 5 14.37 -5.52 -22.35
C LEU A 5 14.75 -4.28 -21.52
N LEU A 6 15.95 -3.74 -21.68
CA LEU A 6 16.38 -2.50 -21.04
C LEU A 6 15.57 -1.28 -21.51
N LYS A 7 15.18 -1.23 -22.80
CA LYS A 7 14.28 -0.18 -23.30
C LYS A 7 12.90 -0.28 -22.67
N LEU A 8 12.32 -1.49 -22.60
CA LEU A 8 11.04 -1.73 -21.94
C LEU A 8 11.10 -1.38 -20.45
N ALA A 9 12.17 -1.73 -19.75
CA ALA A 9 12.36 -1.37 -18.34
C ALA A 9 12.42 0.16 -18.13
N ARG A 10 13.09 0.89 -19.02
CA ARG A 10 13.13 2.37 -18.99
C ARG A 10 11.75 2.97 -19.23
N GLN A 11 10.99 2.43 -20.19
CA GLN A 11 9.62 2.85 -20.44
C GLN A 11 8.73 2.54 -19.23
N LEU A 12 8.86 1.35 -18.64
CA LEU A 12 8.09 0.94 -17.48
C LEU A 12 8.35 1.85 -16.27
N ARG A 13 9.61 2.24 -16.04
CA ARG A 13 10.01 3.18 -14.99
C ARG A 13 9.39 4.57 -15.13
N ALA A 14 8.97 4.97 -16.34
CA ALA A 14 8.34 6.26 -16.57
C ALA A 14 6.86 6.29 -16.13
N PHE A 15 6.21 5.14 -15.94
CA PHE A 15 4.87 5.07 -15.40
C PHE A 15 4.87 5.21 -13.88
N ASP A 16 3.83 5.88 -13.36
CA ASP A 16 3.61 5.98 -11.93
C ASP A 16 2.98 4.70 -11.34
N GLU A 17 3.35 4.37 -10.11
CA GLU A 17 2.90 3.14 -9.44
C GLU A 17 1.38 3.15 -9.23
N ALA A 18 0.78 4.28 -8.86
CA ALA A 18 -0.66 4.35 -8.64
C ALA A 18 -1.44 4.05 -9.93
N SER A 19 -0.89 4.48 -11.07
CA SER A 19 -1.48 4.24 -12.39
C SER A 19 -1.39 2.77 -12.81
N LEU A 20 -0.27 2.11 -12.50
CA LEU A 20 -0.11 0.66 -12.75
C LEU A 20 -0.99 -0.18 -11.83
N MET A 21 -1.19 0.26 -10.59
CA MET A 21 -2.04 -0.41 -9.61
C MET A 21 -3.53 -0.32 -9.98
N ALA A 22 -3.98 0.76 -10.61
CA ALA A 22 -5.34 0.85 -11.14
C ALA A 22 -5.64 -0.20 -12.23
N LEU A 23 -4.61 -0.65 -12.95
CA LEU A 23 -4.72 -1.69 -13.98
C LEU A 23 -4.59 -3.11 -13.40
N TRP A 24 -4.11 -3.23 -12.15
CA TRP A 24 -3.87 -4.51 -11.48
C TRP A 24 -5.10 -5.42 -11.51
N ASP A 25 -6.21 -4.94 -10.99
CA ASP A 25 -7.43 -5.74 -10.81
C ASP A 25 -7.93 -6.30 -12.15
N LYS A 26 -7.90 -5.48 -13.19
CA LYS A 26 -8.28 -5.85 -14.56
C LYS A 26 -7.44 -7.02 -15.10
N TYR A 27 -6.12 -6.93 -14.98
CA TYR A 27 -5.23 -7.96 -15.51
C TYR A 27 -5.16 -9.20 -14.61
N ALA A 28 -5.31 -9.03 -13.29
CA ALA A 28 -5.40 -10.14 -12.35
C ALA A 28 -6.64 -11.00 -12.62
N GLU A 29 -7.80 -10.37 -12.86
CA GLU A 29 -9.01 -11.06 -13.26
C GLU A 29 -8.84 -11.75 -14.64
N ALA A 30 -8.29 -11.04 -15.63
CA ALA A 30 -8.06 -11.59 -16.96
C ALA A 30 -7.12 -12.82 -16.97
N VAL A 31 -6.10 -12.83 -16.11
CA VAL A 31 -5.16 -13.95 -16.00
C VAL A 31 -5.74 -15.12 -15.19
N SER A 32 -6.65 -14.85 -14.26
CA SER A 32 -7.30 -15.89 -13.44
C SER A 32 -8.10 -16.91 -14.28
N HIS A 33 -8.63 -16.47 -15.42
CA HIS A 33 -9.30 -17.32 -16.39
C HIS A 33 -8.32 -17.70 -17.50
N PHE A 34 -7.74 -18.88 -17.40
CA PHE A 34 -6.82 -19.38 -18.42
C PHE A 34 -7.54 -19.55 -19.77
N GLU A 35 -6.95 -18.95 -20.81
CA GLU A 35 -7.33 -19.14 -22.20
C GLU A 35 -6.05 -19.38 -23.01
N PRO A 36 -5.99 -20.41 -23.89
CA PRO A 36 -4.84 -20.61 -24.78
C PRO A 36 -4.87 -19.59 -25.93
N SER A 37 -4.77 -18.30 -25.62
CA SER A 37 -4.81 -17.20 -26.57
C SER A 37 -3.65 -16.23 -26.37
N GLN A 38 -3.25 -15.58 -27.47
CA GLN A 38 -2.23 -14.52 -27.43
C GLN A 38 -2.61 -13.38 -26.48
N ARG A 39 -3.90 -13.05 -26.40
CA ARG A 39 -4.40 -12.00 -25.50
C ARG A 39 -4.19 -12.36 -24.03
N TRP A 40 -4.36 -13.63 -23.68
CA TRP A 40 -4.08 -14.10 -22.32
C TRP A 40 -2.59 -13.99 -22.02
N GLU A 41 -1.72 -14.43 -22.93
CA GLU A 41 -0.26 -14.30 -22.79
C GLU A 41 0.16 -12.83 -22.59
N GLU A 42 -0.38 -11.92 -23.40
CA GLU A 42 -0.15 -10.48 -23.26
C GLU A 42 -0.61 -9.95 -21.89
N SER A 43 -1.77 -10.42 -21.39
CA SER A 43 -2.30 -10.05 -20.08
C SER A 43 -1.38 -10.52 -18.94
N VAL A 44 -0.82 -11.73 -19.05
CA VAL A 44 0.17 -12.26 -18.10
C VAL A 44 1.44 -11.41 -18.10
N LEU A 45 1.95 -11.05 -19.28
CA LEU A 45 3.15 -10.22 -19.39
C LEU A 45 2.94 -8.83 -18.78
N VAL A 46 1.79 -8.20 -19.00
CA VAL A 46 1.45 -6.91 -18.37
C VAL A 46 1.36 -7.06 -16.85
N LEU A 47 0.70 -8.09 -16.34
CA LEU A 47 0.61 -8.35 -14.90
C LEU A 47 2.00 -8.57 -14.27
N ALA A 48 2.88 -9.31 -14.96
CA ALA A 48 4.26 -9.53 -14.53
C ALA A 48 5.09 -8.24 -14.50
N MET A 49 4.88 -7.32 -15.46
CA MET A 49 5.52 -6.00 -15.44
C MET A 49 5.06 -5.17 -14.23
N ILE A 50 3.77 -5.18 -13.91
CA ILE A 50 3.24 -4.48 -12.72
C ILE A 50 3.88 -5.07 -11.44
N GLN A 51 3.93 -6.41 -11.33
CA GLN A 51 4.60 -7.07 -10.21
C GLN A 51 6.09 -6.72 -10.11
N GLY A 52 6.79 -6.70 -11.25
CA GLY A 52 8.20 -6.30 -11.29
C GLY A 52 8.43 -4.89 -10.75
N MET A 53 7.49 -3.97 -11.01
CA MET A 53 7.59 -2.61 -10.47
C MET A 53 7.36 -2.54 -8.96
N ARG A 54 6.38 -3.27 -8.45
CA ARG A 54 6.16 -3.42 -7.00
C ARG A 54 7.36 -4.03 -6.31
N PHE A 55 7.90 -5.10 -6.87
CA PHE A 55 9.09 -5.78 -6.34
C PHE A 55 10.29 -4.84 -6.28
N LYS A 56 10.55 -4.07 -7.35
CA LYS A 56 11.61 -3.05 -7.35
C LYS A 56 11.39 -2.00 -6.25
N ASN A 57 10.15 -1.55 -6.04
CA ASN A 57 9.85 -0.56 -4.99
C ASN A 57 10.01 -1.16 -3.57
N GLN A 58 9.59 -2.40 -3.36
CA GLN A 58 9.83 -3.12 -2.11
C GLN A 58 11.32 -3.29 -1.82
N LEU A 59 12.11 -3.67 -2.83
CA LEU A 59 13.56 -3.82 -2.71
C LEU A 59 14.24 -2.49 -2.40
N PHE A 60 13.81 -1.41 -3.04
CA PHE A 60 14.29 -0.06 -2.74
C PHE A 60 14.00 0.32 -1.28
N ASN A 61 12.76 0.12 -0.82
CA ASN A 61 12.35 0.42 0.55
C ASN A 61 13.11 -0.42 1.59
N HIS A 62 13.38 -1.69 1.28
CA HIS A 62 14.16 -2.59 2.13
C HIS A 62 15.59 -2.05 2.33
N HIS A 63 16.32 -1.81 1.24
CA HIS A 63 17.69 -1.29 1.32
C HIS A 63 17.77 0.12 1.91
N TRP A 64 16.74 0.93 1.67
CA TRP A 64 16.62 2.25 2.27
C TRP A 64 16.40 2.21 3.79
N ALA A 65 15.66 1.22 4.28
CA ALA A 65 15.43 0.98 5.70
C ALA A 65 16.65 0.38 6.40
N GLU A 66 17.40 -0.50 5.73
CA GLU A 66 18.68 -1.04 6.23
C GLU A 66 19.71 0.08 6.46
N GLY A 67 19.80 1.05 5.56
CA GLY A 67 20.66 2.22 5.72
C GLY A 67 20.22 3.23 6.80
N ARG A 68 19.03 3.03 7.40
CA ARG A 68 18.45 3.92 8.44
C ARG A 68 18.45 3.34 9.84
N GLN A 69 18.96 2.14 10.05
CA GLN A 69 19.15 1.59 11.40
C GLN A 69 20.58 1.89 11.87
N PRO A 70 20.71 2.81 12.84
CA PRO A 70 20.55 2.41 14.23
C PRO A 70 19.53 3.30 14.98
N GLY A 71 18.42 2.69 15.45
CA GLY A 71 17.65 3.24 16.58
C GLY A 71 16.15 3.50 16.43
N HIS A 72 15.47 3.14 15.33
CA HIS A 72 14.01 3.29 15.28
C HIS A 72 13.29 2.10 14.67
N GLN A 73 12.48 1.45 15.49
CA GLN A 73 11.62 0.31 15.18
C GLN A 73 10.54 0.70 14.17
N PRO A 74 10.39 0.01 13.02
CA PRO A 74 9.20 0.14 12.20
C PRO A 74 8.10 -0.71 12.85
N ALA A 75 6.99 -0.08 13.23
CA ALA A 75 5.79 -0.81 13.65
C ALA A 75 5.28 -1.68 12.48
N PRO A 76 4.84 -2.92 12.75
CA PRO A 76 4.41 -3.83 11.70
C PRO A 76 3.10 -3.32 11.09
N ALA A 77 3.08 -3.16 9.77
CA ALA A 77 1.86 -3.12 8.99
C ALA A 77 1.28 -4.54 8.91
N THR A 78 0.74 -5.04 10.02
CA THR A 78 -0.10 -6.24 10.03
C THR A 78 -1.55 -5.84 9.92
N ALA A 79 -2.11 -6.09 8.73
CA ALA A 79 -3.44 -6.63 8.48
C ALA A 79 -4.56 -6.22 9.45
N GLU A 80 -5.41 -5.29 9.03
CA GLU A 80 -6.81 -5.25 9.47
C GLU A 80 -7.73 -5.36 8.25
N THR A 81 -7.79 -6.59 7.70
CA THR A 81 -8.95 -7.05 6.95
C THR A 81 -9.58 -8.19 7.73
N ALA A 82 -10.50 -7.86 8.64
CA ALA A 82 -11.50 -8.79 9.14
C ALA A 82 -12.69 -7.98 9.68
N PRO A 83 -13.85 -7.97 9.00
CA PRO A 83 -15.08 -7.51 9.63
C PRO A 83 -15.53 -8.61 10.60
N SER A 84 -15.39 -8.34 11.91
CA SER A 84 -16.03 -9.16 12.93
C SER A 84 -17.54 -8.93 12.86
N VAL A 85 -18.24 -9.84 12.18
CA VAL A 85 -19.71 -9.93 12.21
C VAL A 85 -20.10 -10.42 13.60
N ALA A 86 -20.62 -9.52 14.44
CA ALA A 86 -21.17 -9.86 15.75
C ALA A 86 -22.65 -9.51 15.82
N ALA A 87 -23.51 -10.54 15.78
CA ALA A 87 -24.86 -10.60 16.37
C ALA A 87 -25.46 -12.00 16.12
N PRO A 88 -26.47 -12.49 16.88
CA PRO A 88 -27.01 -12.08 18.19
C PRO A 88 -27.22 -13.26 19.19
N GLY A 89 -27.45 -12.96 20.47
CA GLY A 89 -27.90 -13.97 21.45
C GLY A 89 -27.91 -13.48 22.90
N ALA A 90 -28.97 -12.77 23.30
CA ALA A 90 -29.26 -12.35 24.68
C ALA A 90 -29.77 -13.54 25.55
N PRO A 91 -30.23 -13.38 26.82
CA PRO A 91 -30.23 -12.22 27.72
C PRO A 91 -29.86 -12.56 29.20
N ALA A 92 -29.53 -11.57 30.03
CA ALA A 92 -30.03 -11.47 31.43
C ALA A 92 -29.56 -10.19 32.14
N ALA A 93 -30.55 -9.45 32.67
CA ALA A 93 -30.51 -8.52 33.81
C ALA A 93 -29.80 -7.15 33.68
N THR A 94 -30.62 -6.09 33.54
CA THR A 94 -30.37 -4.68 33.92
C THR A 94 -30.75 -4.43 35.40
N PRO A 95 -30.55 -3.22 35.98
CA PRO A 95 -29.45 -2.25 35.86
C PRO A 95 -28.99 -1.71 37.25
N GLN A 96 -27.74 -1.26 37.41
CA GLN A 96 -27.40 -0.33 38.52
C GLN A 96 -26.22 0.59 38.22
N ALA A 97 -26.51 1.89 38.35
CA ALA A 97 -25.69 3.03 38.78
C ALA A 97 -24.39 3.40 38.03
N GLU A 98 -24.48 4.55 37.34
CA GLU A 98 -23.53 5.68 37.29
C GLU A 98 -22.04 5.45 37.62
N THR A 99 -21.17 5.72 36.64
CA THR A 99 -20.30 6.93 36.64
C THR A 99 -19.40 6.94 35.40
N THR A 100 -19.63 7.92 34.51
CA THR A 100 -18.72 8.30 33.43
C THR A 100 -17.52 9.05 34.02
N PRO A 101 -16.31 8.96 33.42
CA PRO A 101 -15.87 10.18 32.73
C PRO A 101 -15.23 9.90 31.36
N ALA A 102 -15.59 10.75 30.42
CA ALA A 102 -15.12 10.80 29.05
C ALA A 102 -13.61 11.10 28.97
N ALA A 103 -12.87 10.26 28.23
CA ALA A 103 -11.50 10.56 27.81
C ALA A 103 -11.48 11.01 26.33
N LYS A 104 -10.94 12.22 26.13
CA LYS A 104 -11.00 13.06 24.93
C LYS A 104 -10.43 12.42 23.64
N PRO A 105 -10.96 12.77 22.45
CA PRO A 105 -10.34 12.38 21.18
C PRO A 105 -8.98 13.07 21.01
N ARG A 106 -7.96 12.29 20.66
CA ARG A 106 -6.59 12.80 20.40
C ARG A 106 -6.59 13.62 19.12
N ARG A 107 -6.50 14.94 19.28
CA ARG A 107 -6.40 15.93 18.20
C ARG A 107 -5.00 15.82 17.59
N GLY A 108 -4.90 15.31 16.37
CA GLY A 108 -3.64 15.26 15.62
C GLY A 108 -3.04 16.66 15.48
N LYS A 109 -1.76 16.82 15.83
CA LYS A 109 -1.03 18.07 15.64
C LYS A 109 -0.60 18.17 14.18
N VAL A 110 -1.19 19.11 13.45
CA VAL A 110 -0.72 19.49 12.11
C VAL A 110 0.56 20.30 12.30
N LEU A 111 1.65 19.82 11.68
CA LEU A 111 2.91 20.57 11.63
C LEU A 111 2.79 21.60 10.50
N GLU A 112 2.75 22.88 10.85
CA GLU A 112 2.87 23.94 9.87
C GLU A 112 4.31 24.08 9.40
N PHE A 113 4.50 24.02 8.08
CA PHE A 113 5.76 24.35 7.45
C PHE A 113 5.81 25.85 7.20
N ARG A 114 6.69 26.55 7.94
CA ARG A 114 7.07 27.91 7.57
C ARG A 114 8.07 27.85 6.41
N PRO A 115 7.83 28.57 5.30
CA PRO A 115 8.82 28.74 4.26
C PRO A 115 10.02 29.50 4.84
N LYS A 116 11.22 29.02 4.50
CA LYS A 116 12.50 29.61 4.90
C LYS A 116 12.60 31.01 4.32
N ASP A 117 12.61 32.02 5.19
CA ASP A 117 12.87 33.41 4.80
C ASP A 117 14.15 33.47 3.96
N ALA A 118 14.00 33.96 2.75
CA ALA A 118 15.10 34.39 1.91
C ALA A 118 15.65 35.68 2.53
N GLY A 119 16.83 35.59 3.14
CA GLY A 119 17.52 36.79 3.61
C GLY A 119 18.79 36.44 4.37
N GLU A 120 19.93 36.66 3.72
CA GLU A 120 21.25 37.00 4.25
C GLU A 120 22.20 36.90 3.06
N SER A 121 22.97 37.90 2.63
CA SER A 121 23.10 39.33 2.91
C SER A 121 23.99 39.90 1.79
#